data_AF-A0A2R7KDJ0-F1
#
_entry.id   AF-A0A2R7KDJ0-F1
#
_cell.length_a   1.000
_cell.length_b   1.000
_cell.length_c   1.000
_cell.angle_alpha   90.00
_cell.angle_beta   90.00
_cell.angle_gamma   90.00
#
_symmetry.space_group_name_H-M   'P 1'
#
loop_
_entity.id
_entity.type
_entity.pdbx_description
1 polymer ?
#
loop_
_entity_poly.entity_id
_entity_poly.type
_entity_poly.pdbx_seq_one_letter_code
_entity_poly.pdbx_strand_id
1 'polypeptide(L)'
;LAKSDYLNANPDRAIGAVLHGLSGEITVNGKKFNNVMTSQNLTDEQAADVLTYIYNSWGNNKTVITPAKVKAVRAKPAPKVAQEH
;
A
#
# COMPACT_ATOMS: atom_id res chain seq x y z
N LEU A 1 8.41 -3.57 9.14
CA LEU A 1 7.75 -2.32 8.66
C LEU A 1 8.60 -1.05 8.81
N ALA A 2 9.70 -1.04 9.58
CA ALA A 2 10.61 0.11 9.63
C ALA A 2 11.40 0.27 8.31
N LYS A 3 11.49 1.49 7.78
CA LYS A 3 12.19 1.84 6.53
C LYS A 3 11.84 0.94 5.35
N SER A 4 10.56 0.62 5.14
CA SER A 4 10.15 -0.19 3.99
C SER A 4 10.40 0.57 2.69
N ASP A 5 11.39 0.16 1.91
CA ASP A 5 11.67 0.66 0.56
C ASP A 5 10.41 0.63 -0.31
N TYR A 6 9.64 -0.45 -0.21
CA TYR A 6 8.40 -0.67 -0.93
C TYR A 6 7.32 0.38 -0.61
N LEU A 7 7.17 0.77 0.67
CA LEU A 7 6.18 1.76 1.07
C LEU A 7 6.62 3.19 0.73
N ASN A 8 7.91 3.49 0.86
CA ASN A 8 8.44 4.83 0.60
C ASN A 8 8.61 5.12 -0.90
N ALA A 9 8.77 4.09 -1.74
CA ALA A 9 8.97 4.27 -3.19
C ALA A 9 7.70 4.72 -3.92
N ASN A 10 6.51 4.24 -3.53
CA ASN A 10 5.26 4.64 -4.18
C ASN A 10 4.05 4.55 -3.23
N PRO A 11 3.59 5.69 -2.68
CA PRO A 11 2.42 5.72 -1.80
C PRO A 11 1.12 5.23 -2.45
N ASP A 12 0.97 5.41 -3.76
CA ASP A 12 -0.22 4.94 -4.48
C ASP A 12 -0.27 3.40 -4.54
N ARG A 13 0.89 2.73 -4.56
CA ARG A 13 0.97 1.26 -4.49
C ARG A 13 0.53 0.73 -3.13
N ALA A 14 0.91 1.42 -2.05
CA ALA A 14 0.48 1.08 -0.70
C ALA A 14 -1.04 1.25 -0.54
N ILE A 15 -1.60 2.34 -1.06
CA ILE A 15 -3.06 2.55 -1.10
C ILE A 15 -3.73 1.42 -1.88
N GLY A 16 -3.25 1.12 -3.09
CA GLY A 16 -3.81 0.05 -3.93
C GLY A 16 -3.77 -1.33 -3.27
N ALA A 17 -2.68 -1.66 -2.56
CA ALA A 17 -2.55 -2.93 -1.85
C ALA A 17 -3.58 -3.09 -0.72
N VAL A 18 -3.90 -2.01 0.00
CA VAL A 18 -4.93 -2.04 1.06
C VAL A 18 -6.34 -2.17 0.45
N LEU A 19 -6.61 -1.43 -0.63
CA LEU A 19 -7.93 -1.36 -1.25
C LEU A 19 -8.28 -2.60 -2.09
N HIS A 20 -7.34 -3.07 -2.89
CA HIS A 20 -7.56 -4.15 -3.87
C HIS A 20 -6.92 -5.46 -3.46
N GLY A 21 -6.16 -5.46 -2.36
CA GLY A 21 -5.33 -6.59 -1.99
C GLY A 21 -4.01 -6.61 -2.76
N LEU A 22 -3.19 -7.57 -2.41
CA LEU A 22 -1.89 -7.79 -3.04
C LEU A 22 -1.69 -9.30 -3.14
N SER A 23 -1.26 -9.78 -4.30
CA SER A 23 -0.89 -11.18 -4.50
C SER A 23 0.42 -11.24 -5.27
N GLY A 24 1.11 -12.38 -5.17
CA GLY A 24 2.39 -12.60 -5.83
C GLY A 24 3.60 -12.21 -4.99
N GLU A 25 4.78 -12.49 -5.54
CA GLU A 25 6.05 -12.23 -4.87
C GLU A 25 6.37 -10.73 -4.88
N ILE A 26 6.60 -10.17 -3.70
CA ILE A 26 7.12 -8.82 -3.51
C ILE A 26 8.41 -8.85 -2.70
N THR A 27 9.35 -7.97 -3.05
CA THR A 27 10.56 -7.77 -2.25
C THR A 27 10.39 -6.51 -1.41
N VAL A 28 10.58 -6.65 -0.11
CA VAL A 28 10.56 -5.54 0.86
C VAL A 28 11.85 -5.60 1.67
N ASN A 29 12.67 -4.56 1.57
CA ASN A 29 13.98 -4.45 2.21
C ASN A 29 14.88 -5.66 1.91
N GLY A 30 14.92 -6.09 0.64
CA GLY A 30 15.70 -7.24 0.18
C GLY A 30 15.15 -8.61 0.58
N LYS A 31 14.02 -8.68 1.29
CA LYS A 31 13.35 -9.94 1.64
C LYS A 31 12.16 -10.18 0.72
N LYS A 32 12.10 -11.37 0.13
CA LYS A 32 10.96 -11.81 -0.68
C LYS A 32 9.81 -12.25 0.22
N PHE A 33 8.62 -11.78 -0.10
CA PHE A 33 7.35 -12.16 0.52
C PHE A 33 6.41 -12.57 -0.60
N ASN A 34 5.93 -13.81 -0.57
CA ASN A 34 4.90 -14.29 -1.48
C ASN A 34 3.65 -14.61 -0.66
N ASN A 35 2.94 -13.54 -0.27
CA ASN A 35 1.73 -13.64 0.54
C ASN A 35 0.55 -13.06 -0.22
N VAL A 36 -0.63 -13.62 0.04
CA VAL A 36 -1.89 -13.06 -0.43
C VAL A 36 -2.45 -12.15 0.66
N MET A 37 -2.51 -10.86 0.38
CA MET A 37 -3.24 -9.87 1.16
C MET A 37 -4.61 -9.69 0.52
N THR A 38 -5.67 -10.01 1.24
CA THR A 38 -7.04 -9.78 0.77
C THR A 38 -7.38 -8.29 0.83
N SER A 39 -8.19 -7.84 -0.12
CA SER A 39 -8.74 -6.47 -0.12
C SER A 39 -9.45 -6.19 1.19
N GLN A 40 -9.13 -5.06 1.82
CA GLN A 40 -9.81 -4.64 3.04
C GLN A 40 -10.98 -3.73 2.68
N ASN A 41 -12.16 -4.01 3.24
CA ASN A 41 -13.36 -3.18 3.01
C ASN A 41 -13.33 -1.94 3.93
N LEU A 42 -12.32 -1.10 3.75
CA LEU A 42 -12.13 0.15 4.50
C LEU A 42 -12.72 1.33 3.73
N THR A 43 -13.20 2.33 4.45
CA THR A 43 -13.56 3.64 3.85
C THR A 43 -12.31 4.40 3.42
N ASP A 44 -12.50 5.45 2.61
CA ASP A 44 -11.38 6.28 2.17
C ASP A 44 -10.69 7.01 3.34
N GLU A 45 -11.45 7.43 4.37
CA GLU A 45 -10.87 7.99 5.59
C GLU A 45 -10.07 6.95 6.38
N GLN A 46 -10.63 5.75 6.60
CA GLN A 46 -9.95 4.71 7.37
C GLN A 46 -8.63 4.28 6.72
N ALA A 47 -8.61 4.12 5.40
CA ALA A 47 -7.38 3.80 4.68
C ALA A 47 -6.37 4.95 4.75
N ALA A 48 -6.81 6.21 4.65
CA ALA A 48 -5.94 7.37 4.77
C ALA A 48 -5.29 7.49 6.16
N ASP A 49 -6.07 7.27 7.23
CA ASP A 49 -5.59 7.34 8.61
C ASP A 49 -4.57 6.23 8.92
N VAL A 50 -4.88 5.00 8.54
CA VAL A 50 -3.97 3.85 8.74
C VAL A 50 -2.66 4.06 8.00
N LEU A 51 -2.71 4.48 6.74
CA LEU A 51 -1.49 4.71 5.96
C LEU A 51 -0.69 5.90 6.51
N THR A 52 -1.35 6.99 6.88
CA THR A 52 -0.70 8.13 7.52
C THR A 52 -0.04 7.74 8.84
N TYR A 53 -0.66 6.87 9.64
CA TYR A 53 -0.04 6.33 10.84
C TYR A 53 1.20 5.50 10.52
N ILE A 54 1.16 4.65 9.49
CA ILE A 54 2.30 3.82 9.05
C ILE A 54 3.46 4.70 8.55
N TYR A 55 3.18 5.77 7.82
CA TYR A 55 4.19 6.70 7.30
C TYR A 55 4.79 7.62 8.37
N ASN A 56 4.05 7.92 9.43
CA ASN A 56 4.55 8.67 10.59
C ASN A 56 5.23 7.77 11.63
N SER A 57 5.00 6.46 11.56
CA SER A 57 5.61 5.46 12.43
C SER A 57 6.90 4.89 11.84
N TRP A 58 7.72 4.29 12.71
CA TRP A 58 8.89 3.47 12.33
C TRP A 58 9.92 4.14 11.42
N GLY A 59 10.03 5.47 11.49
CA GLY A 59 11.03 6.24 10.75
C GLY A 59 10.78 6.33 9.24
N ASN A 60 9.52 6.17 8.80
CA ASN A 60 9.12 6.40 7.42
C ASN A 60 9.05 7.91 7.11
N ASN A 61 8.86 8.26 5.84
CA ASN A 61 9.04 9.61 5.29
C ASN A 61 7.98 10.66 5.71
N LYS A 62 7.15 10.39 6.73
CA LYS A 62 6.08 11.28 7.23
C LYS A 62 5.07 11.72 6.16
N THR A 63 4.90 10.91 5.11
CA THR A 63 3.88 11.19 4.08
C THR A 63 2.50 11.18 4.70
N VAL A 64 1.75 12.25 4.47
CA VAL A 64 0.33 12.32 4.82
C VAL A 64 -0.50 11.82 3.64
N ILE A 65 -1.31 10.79 3.89
CA ILE A 65 -2.30 10.30 2.92
C ILE A 65 -3.63 10.96 3.22
N THR A 66 -4.24 11.57 2.21
CA THR A 66 -5.57 12.20 2.33
C THR A 66 -6.66 11.28 1.78
N PRO A 67 -7.90 11.37 2.29
CA PRO A 67 -9.02 10.61 1.75
C PRO A 67 -9.24 10.85 0.25
N ALA A 68 -9.04 12.10 -0.21
CA ALA A 68 -9.13 12.44 -1.64
C ALA A 68 -8.11 11.66 -2.49
N LYS A 69 -6.89 11.46 -1.98
CA LYS A 69 -5.87 10.66 -2.67
C LYS A 69 -6.24 9.17 -2.67
N VAL A 70 -6.79 8.66 -1.57
CA VAL A 70 -7.30 7.28 -1.51
C VAL A 70 -8.41 7.07 -2.54
N LYS A 71 -9.38 7.99 -2.59
CA LYS A 71 -10.48 7.96 -3.56
C LYS A 71 -9.98 7.97 -5.01
N ALA A 72 -8.99 8.80 -5.31
CA ALA A 72 -8.38 8.85 -6.64
C ALA A 72 -7.67 7.55 -7.03
N VAL A 73 -7.06 6.84 -6.07
CA VAL A 73 -6.46 5.52 -6.31
C VAL A 73 -7.53 4.43 -6.40
N ARG A 74 -8.58 4.48 -5.58
CA ARG A 74 -9.71 3.53 -5.62
C ARG A 74 -10.42 3.53 -6.98
N ALA A 75 -10.51 4.70 -7.62
CA ALA A 75 -11.08 4.85 -8.95
C ALA A 75 -10.17 4.27 -10.06
N LYS A 76 -8.89 4.00 -9.78
CA LYS A 76 -7.98 3.35 -10.72
C LYS A 76 -8.16 1.83 -10.61
N PRO A 77 -8.11 1.09 -11.73
CA PRO A 77 -8.09 -0.36 -11.69
C PRO A 77 -6.87 -0.85 -10.92
N ALA A 78 -7.04 -1.95 -10.16
CA ALA A 78 -5.99 -2.54 -9.36
C ALA A 78 -4.71 -2.74 -10.19
N PRO A 79 -3.51 -2.46 -9.63
CA PRO A 79 -2.27 -2.70 -10.35
C PRO A 79 -2.23 -4.17 -10.76
N LYS A 80 -2.15 -4.44 -12.07
CA LYS A 80 -1.88 -5.78 -12.59
C LYS A 80 -0.56 -6.23 -11.97
N VAL A 81 -0.65 -7.16 -11.03
CA VAL A 81 0.50 -7.98 -10.65
C VAL A 81 0.90 -8.68 -11.94
N ALA A 82 2.11 -8.44 -12.43
CA ALA A 82 2.69 -9.25 -13.48
C ALA A 82 2.73 -10.68 -12.94
N GLN A 83 1.74 -11.49 -13.33
CA GLN A 83 1.77 -12.92 -13.13
C GLN A 83 2.86 -13.43 -14.08
N GLU A 84 4.05 -13.66 -13.54
CA GLU A 84 4.99 -14.54 -14.19
C GLU A 84 4.40 -15.96 -14.06
N HIS A 85 4.04 -16.51 -15.23
CA HIS A 85 3.63 -17.90 -15.41
C HIS A 85 4.83 -18.84 -15.23
#